data_AF-A0A7W0WSH9-F1
#
_entry.id   AF-A0A7W0WSH9-F1
#
_cell.length_a   1.000
_cell.length_b   1.000
_cell.length_c   1.000
_cell.angle_alpha   90.00
_cell.angle_beta   90.00
_cell.angle_gamma   90.00
#
_symmetry.space_group_name_H-M   'P 1'
#
loop_
_entity.id
_entity.type
_entity.pdbx_description
1 polymer ?
#
loop_
_entity_poly.entity_id
_entity_poly.type
_entity_poly.pdbx_seq_one_letter_code
_entity_poly.pdbx_strand_id
1 'polypeptide(L)' 'MPECRECKDEVTKLVTVKVGGKAVKVCADCADRMREAGEIAEASESVMQGMMGFKGRR' A
#
# COMPACT_ATOMS: atom_id res chain seq x y z
N MET A 1 16.49 17.44 4.13
CA MET A 1 16.19 16.59 2.95
C MET A 1 14.80 15.98 3.11
N PRO A 2 14.12 15.41 2.10
CA PRO A 2 12.91 14.64 2.38
C PRO A 2 13.24 13.42 3.26
N GLU A 3 12.48 13.23 4.33
CA GLU A 3 12.65 12.10 5.25
C GLU A 3 11.80 10.90 4.81
N CYS A 4 12.40 9.71 4.85
CA CYS A 4 11.66 8.47 4.61
C CYS A 4 10.70 8.20 5.77
N ARG A 5 9.41 7.97 5.48
CA ARG A 5 8.42 7.69 6.51
C ARG A 5 8.62 6.36 7.25
N GLU A 6 9.34 5.42 6.65
CA GLU A 6 9.55 4.08 7.22
C GLU A 6 10.82 4.02 8.09
N CYS A 7 11.99 4.33 7.52
CA CYS A 7 13.26 4.27 8.26
C CYS A 7 13.64 5.60 8.95
N LYS A 8 12.94 6.71 8.64
CA LYS A 8 13.24 8.07 9.13
C LYS A 8 14.61 8.62 8.71
N ASP A 9 15.22 8.04 7.67
CA ASP A 9 16.42 8.59 7.07
C ASP A 9 16.11 9.78 6.16
N GLU A 10 16.99 10.76 6.20
CA GLU A 10 17.02 11.84 5.23
C GLU A 10 17.59 11.35 3.90
N VAL A 11 16.75 11.35 2.87
CA VAL A 11 17.12 10.91 1.51
C VAL A 11 17.00 12.04 0.51
N THR A 12 17.63 11.90 -0.64
CA THR A 12 17.53 12.92 -1.70
C THR A 12 16.29 12.77 -2.56
N LYS A 13 15.73 11.54 -2.64
CA LYS A 13 14.55 11.21 -3.45
C LYS A 13 13.65 10.22 -2.71
N LEU A 14 12.35 10.48 -2.78
CA LEU A 14 11.30 9.56 -2.34
C LEU A 14 10.58 9.01 -3.57
N VAL A 15 10.23 7.74 -3.52
CA VAL A 15 9.40 7.06 -4.52
C VAL A 15 8.04 6.74 -3.92
N THR A 16 7.02 6.65 -4.78
CA THR A 16 5.65 6.33 -4.35
C THR A 16 5.37 4.87 -4.67
N VAL A 17 4.97 4.10 -3.66
CA VAL A 17 4.51 2.70 -3.80
C VAL A 17 3.06 2.58 -3.37
N LYS A 18 2.34 1.62 -3.94
CA LYS A 18 0.97 1.31 -3.53
C LYS A 18 1.00 0.12 -2.57
N VAL A 19 0.42 0.30 -1.38
CA VAL A 19 0.26 -0.74 -0.35
C VAL A 19 -1.19 -0.70 0.12
N GLY A 20 -1.94 -1.79 -0.08
CA GLY A 20 -3.36 -1.89 0.30
C GLY A 20 -4.22 -0.76 -0.27
N GLY A 21 -4.18 -0.57 -1.60
CA GLY A 21 -4.90 0.51 -2.29
C GLY A 21 -4.43 1.95 -2.02
N LYS A 22 -3.49 2.16 -1.09
CA LYS A 22 -3.01 3.50 -0.71
C LYS A 22 -1.60 3.77 -1.23
N ALA A 23 -1.40 4.97 -1.77
CA ALA A 23 -0.09 5.43 -2.18
C ALA A 23 0.72 5.93 -0.97
N VAL A 24 1.89 5.33 -0.74
CA VAL A 24 2.83 5.68 0.33
C VAL A 24 4.14 6.16 -0.28
N LYS A 25 4.69 7.27 0.22
CA LYS A 25 6.02 7.77 -0.19
C LYS A 25 7.09 7.29 0.78
N VAL A 26 8.07 6.57 0.27
CA VAL A 26 9.23 6.05 1.02
C VAL A 26 10.50 6.10 0.16
N CYS A 27 11.66 5.77 0.72
CA CYS A 27 12.91 5.70 -0.05
C CYS A 27 12.90 4.46 -0.96
N ALA A 28 13.86 4.37 -1.89
CA ALA A 28 13.93 3.25 -2.84
C ALA A 28 14.08 1.87 -2.15
N ASP A 29 14.77 1.82 -1.01
CA ASP A 29 15.00 0.59 -0.24
C ASP A 29 13.71 0.10 0.45
N CYS A 30 13.03 0.99 1.17
CA CYS A 30 11.73 0.70 1.79
C CYS A 30 10.63 0.41 0.76
N ALA A 31 10.69 1.06 -0.39
CA ALA A 31 9.73 0.86 -1.48
C ALA A 31 9.72 -0.58 -1.99
N ASP A 32 10.88 -1.21 -2.10
CA ASP A 32 11.00 -2.57 -2.61
C ASP A 32 10.34 -3.57 -1.65
N ARG A 33 10.69 -3.48 -0.37
CA ARG A 33 10.09 -4.28 0.71
C ARG A 33 8.58 -4.10 0.83
N MET A 34 8.11 -2.85 0.73
CA MET A 34 6.68 -2.52 0.79
C MET A 34 5.90 -3.03 -0.43
N ARG A 35 6.52 -3.05 -1.62
CA ARG A 35 5.88 -3.55 -2.84
C ARG A 35 5.60 -5.04 -2.74
N GLU A 36 6.56 -5.82 -2.24
CA GLU A 36 6.38 -7.25 -1.99
C GLU A 36 5.24 -7.53 -0.99
N ALA A 37 5.11 -6.70 0.05
CA ALA A 37 4.02 -6.84 1.03
C ALA A 37 2.64 -6.39 0.49
N GLY A 38 2.60 -5.46 -0.46
CA GLY A 38 1.37 -4.87 -1.02
C GLY A 38 0.58 -5.81 -1.93
N GLU A 39 1.24 -6.78 -2.58
CA GLU A 39 0.59 -7.76 -3.46
C GLU A 39 -0.40 -8.68 -2.73
N ILE A 40 -0.26 -8.82 -1.41
CA ILE A 40 -1.11 -9.70 -0.57
C ILE A 40 -2.46 -9.02 -0.22
N ALA A 41 -2.49 -7.69 -0.13
CA ALA A 41 -3.69 -6.96 0.31
C ALA A 41 -4.78 -6.86 -0.77
N GLU A 42 -4.37 -6.69 -2.04
CA GLU A 42 -5.30 -6.55 -3.19
C GLU A 42 -6.12 -7.83 -3.44
N ALA A 43 -5.58 -9.00 -3.03
CA ALA A 43 -6.29 -10.28 -3.08
C ALA A 43 -7.39 -10.41 -2.01
N SER A 44 -7.38 -9.60 -0.94
CA SER A 44 -8.29 -9.73 0.20
C SER A 44 -9.51 -8.79 0.11
N GLU A 45 -9.35 -7.58 -0.44
CA GLU A 45 -10.46 -6.61 -0.57
C GLU A 45 -11.46 -7.00 -1.66
N SER A 46 -11.00 -7.63 -2.76
CA SER A 46 -11.90 -8.15 -3.81
C SER A 46 -12.78 -9.31 -3.33
N VAL A 47 -12.33 -10.10 -2.35
CA VAL A 47 -13.11 -11.22 -1.80
C VAL A 47 -14.20 -10.71 -0.83
N MET A 48 -13.91 -9.67 -0.04
CA MET A 48 -14.90 -9.11 0.89
C MET A 48 -15.99 -8.28 0.19
N GLN A 49 -15.67 -7.58 -0.91
CA GLN A 49 -16.69 -6.82 -1.66
C GLN A 49 -17.72 -7.73 -2.37
N GLY A 50 -17.36 -8.99 -2.64
CA GLY A 50 -18.28 -9.99 -3.19
C GLY A 50 -19.33 -10.53 -2.21
N MET A 51 -19.09 -10.45 -0.89
CA MET A 51 -20.00 -10.99 0.13
C MET A 51 -21.09 -10.01 0.60
N MET A 52 -20.92 -8.71 0.39
CA MET A 52 -21.88 -7.67 0.81
C MET A 52 -22.90 -7.28 -0.28
N GLY A 53 -22.75 -7.78 -1.52
CA GLY A 53 -23.58 -7.38 -2.67
C GLY A 53 -24.93 -8.11 -2.83
N PHE A 54 -25.21 -9.19 -2.07
CA PHE A 54 -26.37 -10.05 -2.35
C PHE A 54 -27.51 -9.99 -1.30
N LYS A 55 -27.38 -9.22 -0.21
CA LYS A 55 -28.38 -9.25 0.87
C LYS A 55 -28.73 -7.86 1.38
N GLY A 56 -29.63 -7.18 0.68
CA GLY A 56 -30.17 -5.90 1.16
C GLY A 56 -31.03 -5.06 0.22
N ARG A 57 -31.43 -5.58 -0.95
CA ARG A 57 -32.47 -4.91 -1.77
C ARG A 57 -33.85 -5.42 -1.34
N ARG A 58 -34.34 -4.97 -0.20
CA ARG A 58 -35.76 -4.87 0.10
C ARG A 58 -36.02 -3.94 1.28
#